data_AF-A0A946UYN1-F1
#
_entry.id   AF-A0A946UYN1-F1
#
_cell.length_a   1.000
_cell.length_b   1.000
_cell.length_c   1.000
_cell.angle_alpha   90.00
_cell.angle_beta   90.00
_cell.angle_gamma   90.00
#
_symmetry.space_group_name_H-M   'P 1'
#
loop_
_entity.id
_entity.type
_entity.pdbx_description
1 polymer ?
#
loop_
_entity_poly.entity_id
_entity_poly.type
_entity_poly.pdbx_seq_one_letter_code
_entity_poly.pdbx_strand_id
1 'polypeptide(L)'
;GQNGAGHFVKMVHNGIEYGLMAAYAEGLGVLRSANVGKREHETDAETTPMRNPEHYQYDFDVADIAEVWRRGSVISSWLLDITAAALATDAGLEKFAGRVSDSGEGRWTIKAAIDEAVPTPVLSTALYERFSSRGEADFQNRILSAMRYGFGGHLEKPSE
;
A
#
# COMPACT_ATOMS: atom_id res chain seq x y z
N GLY A 1 29.57 -17.79 0.47
CA GLY A 1 28.75 -19.01 0.56
C GLY A 1 29.00 -19.88 -0.65
N GLN A 2 28.32 -21.04 -0.74
CA GLN A 2 28.36 -21.90 -1.92
C GLN A 2 27.73 -21.21 -3.16
N ASN A 3 27.91 -21.80 -4.34
CA ASN A 3 27.30 -21.29 -5.58
C ASN A 3 25.79 -21.07 -5.40
N GLY A 4 25.28 -19.92 -5.84
CA GLY A 4 23.86 -19.53 -5.69
C GLY A 4 23.52 -18.73 -4.42
N ALA A 5 24.37 -18.74 -3.39
CA ALA A 5 24.11 -18.01 -2.15
C ALA A 5 23.99 -16.48 -2.37
N GLY A 6 24.77 -15.92 -3.31
CA GLY A 6 24.68 -14.49 -3.64
C GLY A 6 23.32 -14.10 -4.25
N HIS A 7 22.78 -14.93 -5.16
CA HIS A 7 21.45 -14.70 -5.73
C HIS A 7 20.35 -14.86 -4.69
N PHE A 8 20.48 -15.82 -3.77
CA PHE A 8 19.51 -16.00 -2.69
C PHE A 8 19.46 -14.78 -1.76
N VAL A 9 20.63 -14.26 -1.34
CA VAL A 9 20.69 -13.04 -0.50
C VAL A 9 20.11 -11.84 -1.24
N LYS A 10 20.41 -11.68 -2.54
CA LYS A 10 19.84 -10.60 -3.36
C LYS A 10 18.32 -10.72 -3.51
N MET A 11 17.82 -11.93 -3.69
CA MET A 11 16.39 -12.21 -3.75
C MET A 11 15.69 -11.73 -2.47
N VAL A 12 16.18 -12.16 -1.30
CA VAL A 12 15.63 -11.75 0.01
C VAL A 12 15.75 -10.23 0.22
N HIS A 13 16.86 -9.62 -0.18
CA HIS A 13 17.02 -8.16 -0.16
C HIS A 13 15.88 -7.46 -0.92
N ASN A 14 15.57 -7.89 -2.14
CA ASN A 14 14.47 -7.32 -2.92
C ASN A 14 13.10 -7.57 -2.28
N GLY A 15 12.90 -8.72 -1.61
CA GLY A 15 11.71 -8.96 -0.80
C GLY A 15 11.56 -7.96 0.35
N ILE A 16 12.65 -7.68 1.09
CA ILE A 16 12.68 -6.66 2.15
C ILE A 16 12.39 -5.27 1.58
N GLU A 17 12.97 -4.92 0.43
CA GLU A 17 12.72 -3.65 -0.25
C GLU A 17 11.23 -3.44 -0.54
N TYR A 18 10.50 -4.49 -0.97
CA TYR A 18 9.05 -4.39 -1.20
C TYR A 18 8.31 -4.03 0.09
N GLY A 19 8.63 -4.69 1.20
CA GLY A 19 8.03 -4.41 2.50
C GLY A 19 8.29 -2.97 2.99
N LEU A 20 9.51 -2.47 2.79
CA LEU A 20 9.86 -1.09 3.16
C LEU A 20 9.10 -0.06 2.32
N MET A 21 9.01 -0.28 1.00
CA MET A 21 8.26 0.61 0.11
C MET A 21 6.76 0.63 0.46
N ALA A 22 6.17 -0.54 0.73
CA ALA A 22 4.77 -0.65 1.13
C ALA A 22 4.50 0.12 2.43
N ALA A 23 5.35 -0.05 3.44
CA ALA A 23 5.20 0.64 4.72
C ALA A 23 5.18 2.18 4.57
N TYR A 24 6.04 2.75 3.71
CA TYR A 24 5.98 4.19 3.41
C TYR A 24 4.71 4.58 2.64
N ALA A 25 4.34 3.80 1.61
CA ALA A 25 3.17 4.09 0.79
C ALA A 25 1.88 4.10 1.62
N GLU A 26 1.68 3.07 2.45
CA GLU A 26 0.54 2.95 3.37
C GLU A 26 0.52 4.13 4.37
N GLY A 27 1.65 4.40 5.04
CA GLY A 27 1.74 5.46 6.05
C GLY A 27 1.48 6.86 5.49
N LEU A 28 2.05 7.18 4.32
CA LEU A 28 1.80 8.45 3.64
C LEU A 28 0.36 8.52 3.12
N GLY A 29 -0.24 7.40 2.70
CA GLY A 29 -1.65 7.31 2.33
C GLY A 29 -2.60 7.64 3.48
N VAL A 30 -2.27 7.20 4.70
CA VAL A 30 -3.00 7.58 5.92
C VAL A 30 -2.91 9.08 6.17
N LEU A 31 -1.72 9.67 6.08
CA LEU A 31 -1.53 11.12 6.26
C LEU A 31 -2.30 11.92 5.21
N ARG A 32 -2.22 11.52 3.93
CA ARG A 32 -2.96 12.16 2.83
C ARG A 32 -4.48 12.11 3.06
N SER A 33 -4.98 11.05 3.68
CA SER A 33 -6.41 10.85 3.95
C SER A 33 -6.88 11.49 5.26
N ALA A 34 -6.00 12.12 6.03
CA ALA A 34 -6.31 12.68 7.34
C ALA A 34 -7.21 13.94 7.32
N ASN A 35 -7.71 14.34 6.15
CA ASN A 35 -8.74 15.37 5.97
C ASN A 35 -10.14 14.81 5.70
N VAL A 36 -10.34 13.48 5.79
CA VAL A 36 -11.61 12.82 5.48
C VAL A 36 -12.81 13.37 6.27
N GLY A 37 -12.59 13.92 7.47
CA GLY A 37 -13.64 14.55 8.28
C GLY A 37 -14.12 15.92 7.77
N LYS A 38 -13.45 16.50 6.77
CA LYS A 38 -13.90 17.72 6.06
C LYS A 38 -14.85 17.44 4.90
N ARG A 39 -14.97 16.18 4.48
CA ARG A 39 -15.78 15.79 3.31
C ARG A 39 -17.20 15.48 3.77
N GLU A 40 -18.17 15.85 2.95
CA GLU A 40 -19.54 15.35 3.12
C GLU A 40 -19.56 13.87 2.75
N HIS A 41 -20.14 13.04 3.63
CA HIS A 41 -20.30 11.60 3.39
C HIS A 41 -21.78 11.28 3.31
N GLU A 42 -22.21 10.64 2.22
CA GLU A 42 -23.54 10.05 2.16
C GLU A 42 -23.64 8.94 3.22
N THR A 43 -24.66 9.03 4.05
CA THR A 43 -24.98 7.98 5.02
C THR A 43 -25.88 6.97 4.32
N ASP A 44 -25.33 5.84 3.91
CA ASP A 44 -26.07 4.73 3.33
C ASP A 44 -25.81 3.40 4.07
N ALA A 45 -26.58 2.37 3.73
CA ALA A 45 -26.45 1.05 4.35
C ALA A 45 -25.14 0.32 3.97
N GLU A 46 -24.39 0.84 3.01
CA GLU A 46 -23.16 0.24 2.46
C GLU A 46 -21.90 0.87 3.08
N THR A 47 -22.01 2.07 3.63
CA THR A 47 -20.88 2.90 4.07
C THR A 47 -20.98 3.18 5.56
N THR A 48 -19.97 2.76 6.32
CA THR A 48 -19.93 3.03 7.76
C THR A 48 -19.70 4.52 8.00
N PRO A 49 -20.58 5.24 8.71
CA PRO A 49 -20.39 6.66 9.00
C PRO A 49 -19.16 6.92 9.86
N MET A 50 -18.46 8.03 9.61
CA MET A 50 -17.37 8.47 10.46
C MET A 50 -17.91 9.02 11.79
N ARG A 51 -17.58 8.34 12.90
CA ARG A 51 -18.12 8.68 14.23
C ARG A 51 -17.64 10.03 14.77
N ASN A 52 -16.37 10.37 14.55
CA ASN A 52 -15.69 11.55 15.11
C ASN A 52 -14.92 12.31 14.00
N PRO A 53 -15.61 12.95 13.04
CA PRO A 53 -14.98 13.64 11.90
C PRO A 53 -14.06 14.80 12.32
N GLU A 54 -14.32 15.42 13.47
CA GLU A 54 -13.51 16.50 14.05
C GLU A 54 -12.06 16.10 14.32
N HIS A 55 -11.77 14.81 14.50
CA HIS A 55 -10.41 14.30 14.70
C HIS A 55 -9.60 14.17 13.40
N TYR A 56 -10.23 14.31 12.23
CA TYR A 56 -9.62 14.04 10.92
C TYR A 56 -9.84 15.22 9.96
N GLN A 57 -9.45 16.41 10.42
CA GLN A 57 -9.56 17.67 9.67
C GLN A 57 -8.19 18.26 9.29
N TYR A 58 -7.21 17.41 9.01
CA TYR A 58 -5.84 17.84 8.72
C TYR A 58 -5.53 17.81 7.22
N ASP A 59 -5.23 18.95 6.63
CA ASP A 59 -4.65 19.02 5.28
C ASP A 59 -3.13 19.02 5.39
N PHE A 60 -2.56 17.82 5.51
CA PHE A 60 -1.11 17.66 5.61
C PHE A 60 -0.42 17.88 4.27
N ASP A 61 0.68 18.64 4.29
CA ASP A 61 1.66 18.63 3.21
C ASP A 61 2.56 17.39 3.36
N VAL A 62 2.26 16.36 2.59
CA VAL A 62 2.96 15.07 2.64
C VAL A 62 4.40 15.21 2.12
N ALA A 63 4.69 16.17 1.24
CA ALA A 63 6.04 16.41 0.73
C ALA A 63 6.93 16.99 1.84
N ASP A 64 6.44 17.99 2.57
CA ASP A 64 7.15 18.58 3.71
C ASP A 64 7.36 17.56 4.84
N ILE A 65 6.37 16.69 5.11
CA ILE A 65 6.51 15.61 6.09
C ILE A 65 7.60 14.62 5.67
N ALA A 66 7.61 14.19 4.41
CA ALA A 66 8.65 13.30 3.91
C ALA A 66 10.04 13.94 4.04
N GLU A 67 10.17 15.25 3.75
CA GLU A 67 11.43 15.99 3.83
C GLU A 67 11.92 16.15 5.28
N VAL A 68 11.05 16.45 6.24
CA VAL A 68 11.46 16.60 7.64
C VAL A 68 11.92 15.28 8.24
N TRP A 69 11.30 14.15 7.87
CA TRP A 69 11.70 12.83 8.36
C TRP A 69 13.08 12.38 7.91
N ARG A 70 13.68 13.01 6.89
CA ARG A 70 15.05 12.69 6.45
C ARG A 70 16.11 13.06 7.48
N ARG A 71 15.80 13.92 8.45
CA ARG A 71 16.77 14.47 9.41
C ARG A 71 16.37 14.13 10.85
N GLY A 72 17.15 13.25 11.48
CA GLY A 72 16.99 12.94 12.90
C GLY A 72 15.79 12.06 13.26
N SER A 73 15.03 11.55 12.27
CA SER A 73 14.00 10.54 12.52
C SER A 73 14.58 9.13 12.50
N VAL A 74 13.91 8.19 13.17
CA VAL A 74 14.29 6.76 13.17
C VAL A 74 14.13 6.12 11.79
N ILE A 75 13.26 6.69 10.94
CA ILE A 75 12.90 6.13 9.64
C ILE A 75 13.65 6.82 8.49
N SER A 76 14.70 7.61 8.76
CA SER A 76 15.54 8.15 7.68
C SER A 76 16.17 7.00 6.87
N SER A 77 15.98 6.98 5.56
CA SER A 77 16.48 5.92 4.68
C SER A 77 16.59 6.38 3.23
N TRP A 78 17.31 5.64 2.40
CA TRP A 78 17.43 5.93 0.96
C TRP A 78 16.08 5.91 0.23
N LEU A 79 15.18 4.99 0.59
CA LEU A 79 13.83 4.97 0.01
C LEU A 79 13.04 6.25 0.38
N LEU A 80 13.19 6.74 1.61
CA LEU A 80 12.59 8.02 2.00
C LEU A 80 13.19 9.20 1.22
N ASP A 81 14.49 9.21 0.96
CA ASP A 81 15.12 10.23 0.11
C ASP A 81 14.50 10.26 -1.29
N ILE A 82 14.30 9.09 -1.91
CA ILE A 82 13.64 8.96 -3.22
C ILE A 82 12.20 9.46 -3.14
N THR A 83 11.44 9.07 -2.12
CA THR A 83 10.04 9.48 -1.93
C THR A 83 9.92 10.99 -1.74
N ALA A 84 10.74 11.60 -0.89
CA ALA A 84 10.74 13.04 -0.69
C ALA A 84 11.09 13.80 -1.97
N ALA A 85 12.09 13.35 -2.72
CA ALA A 85 12.44 13.96 -4.01
C ALA A 85 11.31 13.86 -5.05
N ALA A 86 10.62 12.72 -5.11
CA ALA A 86 9.47 12.53 -5.98
C ALA A 86 8.31 13.48 -5.62
N LEU A 87 7.95 13.55 -4.33
CA LEU A 87 6.88 14.43 -3.84
C LEU A 87 7.20 15.91 -3.98
N ALA A 88 8.47 16.30 -3.82
CA ALA A 88 8.91 17.68 -4.05
C ALA A 88 8.79 18.08 -5.54
N THR A 89 8.91 17.11 -6.45
CA THR A 89 8.74 17.34 -7.89
C THR A 89 7.27 17.38 -8.30
N ASP A 90 6.46 16.50 -7.72
CA ASP A 90 5.03 16.34 -8.00
C ASP A 90 4.33 15.77 -6.76
N ALA A 91 3.71 16.66 -5.98
CA ALA A 91 3.03 16.29 -4.74
C ALA A 91 1.78 15.42 -4.99
N GLY A 92 1.18 15.51 -6.18
CA GLY A 92 0.01 14.73 -6.57
C GLY A 92 0.35 13.34 -7.11
N LEU A 93 1.61 13.15 -7.55
CA LEU A 93 2.11 11.97 -8.26
C LEU A 93 1.32 11.70 -9.55
N GLU A 94 0.85 12.75 -10.23
CA GLU A 94 -0.06 12.70 -11.38
C GLU A 94 0.51 11.94 -12.59
N LYS A 95 1.85 11.84 -12.69
CA LYS A 95 2.52 11.07 -13.74
C LYS A 95 2.40 9.55 -13.56
N PHE A 96 1.95 9.08 -12.41
CA PHE A 96 1.92 7.65 -12.07
C PHE A 96 0.48 7.12 -12.04
N ALA A 97 0.20 6.10 -12.84
CA ALA A 97 -1.13 5.49 -12.93
C ALA A 97 -1.51 4.57 -11.76
N GLY A 98 -0.64 4.40 -10.75
CA GLY A 98 -0.90 3.52 -9.60
C GLY A 98 -0.78 2.01 -9.87
N ARG A 99 -0.49 1.58 -11.12
CA ARG A 99 -0.24 0.17 -11.47
C ARG A 99 1.22 -0.21 -11.16
N VAL A 100 1.45 -1.06 -10.17
CA VAL A 100 2.80 -1.41 -9.69
C VAL A 100 3.24 -2.79 -10.18
N SER A 101 4.36 -2.84 -10.89
CA SER A 101 4.96 -4.09 -11.38
C SER A 101 5.80 -4.80 -10.31
N ASP A 102 6.06 -6.09 -10.54
CA ASP A 102 7.01 -6.91 -9.78
C ASP A 102 7.89 -7.72 -10.76
N SER A 103 9.19 -7.86 -10.46
CA SER A 103 10.20 -8.44 -11.38
C SER A 103 10.54 -9.91 -11.09
N GLY A 104 9.94 -10.51 -10.06
CA GLY A 104 10.12 -11.92 -9.70
C GLY A 104 10.77 -12.14 -8.33
N GLU A 105 11.73 -11.31 -7.90
CA GLU A 105 12.47 -11.55 -6.65
C GLU A 105 11.58 -11.50 -5.40
N GLY A 106 10.55 -10.65 -5.40
CA GLY A 106 9.53 -10.65 -4.35
C GLY A 106 8.78 -11.98 -4.30
N ARG A 107 8.41 -12.55 -5.46
CA ARG A 107 7.74 -13.86 -5.54
C ARG A 107 8.63 -14.99 -5.05
N TRP A 108 9.89 -15.01 -5.48
CA TRP A 108 10.83 -16.05 -5.08
C TRP A 108 11.17 -15.97 -3.58
N THR A 109 11.21 -14.77 -3.00
CA THR A 109 11.35 -14.59 -1.54
C THR A 109 10.18 -15.25 -0.80
N ILE A 110 8.94 -15.00 -1.22
CA ILE A 110 7.77 -15.61 -0.55
C ILE A 110 7.72 -17.12 -0.79
N LYS A 111 8.10 -17.59 -1.97
CA LYS A 111 8.21 -19.03 -2.24
C LYS A 111 9.24 -19.69 -1.31
N ALA A 112 10.42 -19.09 -1.16
CA ALA A 112 11.45 -19.60 -0.24
C ALA A 112 10.96 -19.60 1.21
N ALA A 113 10.28 -18.54 1.66
CA ALA A 113 9.71 -18.47 2.99
C ALA A 113 8.68 -19.59 3.26
N ILE A 114 7.85 -19.93 2.27
CA ILE A 114 6.91 -21.07 2.36
C ILE A 114 7.66 -22.39 2.45
N ASP A 115 8.63 -22.63 1.55
CA ASP A 115 9.42 -23.86 1.51
C ASP A 115 10.22 -24.06 2.82
N GLU A 116 10.62 -22.96 3.48
CA GLU A 116 11.35 -22.95 4.75
C GLU A 116 10.45 -22.86 5.99
N ALA A 117 9.13 -22.74 5.82
CA ALA A 117 8.15 -22.50 6.89
C ALA A 117 8.45 -21.25 7.76
N VAL A 118 8.97 -20.18 7.15
CA VAL A 118 9.24 -18.89 7.80
C VAL A 118 8.05 -17.94 7.63
N PRO A 119 7.43 -17.43 8.71
CA PRO A 119 6.33 -16.48 8.59
C PRO A 119 6.78 -15.12 8.04
N THR A 120 6.20 -14.68 6.91
CA THR A 120 6.53 -13.40 6.26
C THR A 120 5.30 -12.54 5.95
N PRO A 121 4.42 -12.24 6.94
CA PRO A 121 3.15 -11.55 6.66
C PRO A 121 3.33 -10.20 5.95
N VAL A 122 4.28 -9.38 6.40
CA VAL A 122 4.54 -8.05 5.79
C VAL A 122 5.02 -8.17 4.35
N LEU A 123 5.98 -9.06 4.08
CA LEU A 123 6.54 -9.21 2.73
C LEU A 123 5.50 -9.81 1.76
N SER A 124 4.67 -10.73 2.26
CA SER A 124 3.58 -11.32 1.48
C SER A 124 2.53 -10.27 1.12
N THR A 125 2.10 -9.45 2.08
CA THR A 125 1.13 -8.37 1.84
C THR A 125 1.69 -7.35 0.84
N ALA A 126 2.93 -6.88 1.02
CA ALA A 126 3.57 -5.94 0.11
C ALA A 126 3.65 -6.46 -1.34
N LEU A 127 3.78 -7.78 -1.54
CA LEU A 127 3.70 -8.39 -2.86
C LEU A 127 2.26 -8.44 -3.39
N TYR A 128 1.29 -8.78 -2.55
CA TYR A 128 -0.12 -8.87 -2.93
C TYR A 128 -0.75 -7.51 -3.25
N GLU A 129 -0.33 -6.44 -2.58
CA GLU A 129 -0.73 -5.07 -2.94
C GLU A 129 -0.39 -4.74 -4.38
N ARG A 130 0.79 -5.18 -4.88
CA ARG A 130 1.16 -5.02 -6.29
C ARG A 130 0.25 -5.82 -7.21
N PHE A 131 -0.19 -7.01 -6.79
CA PHE A 131 -1.13 -7.82 -7.57
C PHE A 131 -2.49 -7.12 -7.66
N SER A 132 -3.03 -6.66 -6.52
CA SER A 132 -4.29 -5.91 -6.47
C SER A 132 -4.23 -4.61 -7.26
N SER A 133 -3.09 -3.89 -7.23
CA SER A 133 -2.88 -2.67 -8.05
C SER A 133 -3.01 -2.89 -9.56
N ARG A 134 -2.96 -4.15 -10.00
CA ARG A 134 -3.07 -4.56 -11.40
C ARG A 134 -4.45 -5.10 -11.79
N GLY A 135 -5.41 -5.11 -10.87
CA GLY A 135 -6.75 -5.69 -11.07
C GLY A 135 -6.82 -7.20 -10.83
N GLU A 136 -5.75 -7.83 -10.34
CA GLU A 136 -5.73 -9.29 -10.13
C GLU A 136 -6.67 -9.75 -8.98
N ALA A 137 -7.22 -8.79 -8.23
CA ALA A 137 -8.21 -9.01 -7.17
C ALA A 137 -9.68 -8.90 -7.67
N ASP A 138 -9.91 -8.49 -8.92
CA ASP A 138 -11.24 -8.11 -9.43
C ASP A 138 -12.25 -9.26 -9.35
N PHE A 139 -11.80 -10.49 -9.65
CA PHE A 139 -12.68 -11.65 -9.58
C PHE A 139 -13.09 -11.96 -8.14
N GLN A 140 -12.16 -11.92 -7.18
CA GLN A 140 -12.50 -12.11 -5.77
C GLN A 140 -13.43 -10.98 -5.28
N ASN A 141 -13.17 -9.73 -5.68
CA ASN A 141 -14.02 -8.59 -5.32
C ASN A 141 -15.46 -8.77 -5.85
N ARG A 142 -15.64 -9.19 -7.10
CA ARG A 142 -16.96 -9.51 -7.68
C ARG A 142 -17.68 -10.64 -6.94
N ILE A 143 -16.94 -11.67 -6.50
CA ILE A 143 -17.51 -12.74 -5.67
C ILE A 143 -18.02 -12.17 -4.34
N LEU A 144 -17.26 -11.29 -3.69
CA LEU A 144 -17.68 -10.65 -2.45
C LEU A 144 -18.95 -9.82 -2.64
N SER A 145 -19.03 -9.02 -3.72
CA SER A 145 -20.24 -8.26 -4.07
C SER A 145 -21.44 -9.19 -4.32
N ALA A 146 -21.24 -10.28 -5.07
CA ALA A 146 -22.28 -11.28 -5.30
C ALA A 146 -22.78 -11.94 -3.99
N MET A 147 -21.88 -12.24 -3.06
CA MET A 147 -22.25 -12.77 -1.74
C MET A 147 -23.08 -11.76 -0.94
N ARG A 148 -22.62 -10.51 -0.84
CA ARG A 148 -23.34 -9.43 -0.13
C ARG A 148 -24.73 -9.20 -0.70
N TYR A 149 -24.85 -9.21 -2.02
CA TYR A 149 -26.14 -9.19 -2.69
C TYR A 149 -27.00 -10.40 -2.32
N GLY A 150 -26.42 -11.61 -2.39
CA GLY A 150 -27.14 -12.87 -2.17
C GLY A 150 -27.72 -13.02 -0.75
N PHE A 151 -26.97 -12.63 0.30
CA PHE A 151 -27.46 -12.78 1.68
C PHE A 151 -28.17 -11.54 2.23
N GLY A 152 -27.84 -10.34 1.76
CA GLY A 152 -28.28 -9.07 2.37
C GLY A 152 -29.02 -8.13 1.43
N GLY A 153 -29.12 -8.46 0.14
CA GLY A 153 -29.68 -7.55 -0.86
C GLY A 153 -28.84 -6.29 -1.10
N HIS A 154 -27.59 -6.27 -0.63
CA HIS A 154 -26.67 -5.15 -0.79
C HIS A 154 -26.33 -4.94 -2.28
N LEU A 155 -26.79 -3.83 -2.84
CA LEU A 155 -26.51 -3.46 -4.23
C LEU A 155 -25.16 -2.74 -4.30
N GLU A 156 -24.21 -3.32 -5.02
CA GLU A 156 -22.91 -2.73 -5.30
C GLU A 156 -23.09 -1.40 -6.05
N LYS A 157 -22.34 -0.36 -5.65
CA LYS A 157 -22.32 0.92 -6.37
C LYS A 157 -21.66 0.72 -7.75
N PRO A 158 -22.15 1.38 -8.81
CA PRO A 158 -21.49 1.35 -10.12
C PRO A 158 -20.02 1.78 -10.00
N SER A 159 -19.14 1.17 -10.80
CA SER A 159 -17.79 1.70 -10.98
C SER A 159 -17.88 3.06 -11.69
N GLU A 160 -17.34 4.12 -11.07
CA GLU A 160 -17.12 5.42 -11.73
C GLU A 160 -16.10 5.34 -12.88
#